data_AF-A0A7Y2VEZ7-F1
#
_entry.id   AF-A0A7Y2VEZ7-F1
#
_cell.length_a   1.000
_cell.length_b   1.000
_cell.length_c   1.000
_cell.angle_alpha   90.00
_cell.angle_beta   90.00
_cell.angle_gamma   90.00
#
_symmetry.space_group_name_H-M   'P 1'
#
loop_
_entity.id
_entity.type
_entity.pdbx_description
1 polymer ?
#
loop_
_entity_poly.entity_id
_entity_poly.type
_entity_poly.pdbx_seq_one_letter_code
_entity_poly.pdbx_strand_id
1 'polypeptide(L)'
;METSTALSEFQSAILQGIPKELPPKATYNEQLSHAPNRKDILSVEEKELAVRNALRYFPKSWHEELAREFAGELKTYGRIYMYRFEPEYAMYARPIDQYPAKTSEAAAIMLMIQNNLDPAVAQHPKELITYGGNGAVFQNWAQYLITMKYLANMTDTQTLHLYSGHPMGLFPSSKDAPRVVVTNGMMIP
;
A
#
# COMPACT_ATOMS: atom_id res chain seq x y z
N MET A 1 18.50 25.34 -20.15
CA MET A 1 19.32 24.57 -19.20
C MET A 1 18.34 23.94 -18.22
N GLU A 2 17.98 22.68 -18.44
CA GLU A 2 17.14 21.94 -17.50
C GLU A 2 17.98 21.68 -16.25
N THR A 3 17.72 22.46 -15.19
CA THR A 3 18.21 22.12 -13.86
C THR A 3 17.52 20.84 -13.45
N SER A 4 18.21 19.71 -13.61
CA SER A 4 17.87 18.45 -12.95
C SER A 4 17.75 18.73 -11.46
N THR A 5 16.51 18.94 -11.01
CA THR A 5 16.20 19.21 -9.62
C THR A 5 16.25 17.86 -8.93
N ALA A 6 17.12 17.70 -7.93
CA ALA A 6 17.20 16.47 -7.18
C ALA A 6 15.81 16.10 -6.66
N LEU A 7 15.41 14.84 -6.85
CA LEU A 7 14.11 14.35 -6.37
C LEU A 7 14.04 14.54 -4.85
N SER A 8 12.88 15.00 -4.36
CA SER A 8 12.63 15.01 -2.92
C SER A 8 12.65 13.58 -2.36
N GLU A 9 12.85 13.45 -1.04
CA GLU A 9 12.78 12.16 -0.35
C GLU A 9 11.42 11.49 -0.58
N PHE A 10 10.34 12.27 -0.54
CA PHE A 10 8.98 11.82 -0.87
C PHE A 10 8.89 11.21 -2.27
N GLN A 11 9.34 11.94 -3.30
CA GLN A 11 9.30 11.48 -4.68
C GLN A 11 10.16 10.23 -4.89
N SER A 12 11.34 10.18 -4.26
CA SER A 12 12.25 9.03 -4.32
C SER A 12 11.62 7.79 -3.70
N ALA A 13 10.96 7.93 -2.54
CA ALA A 13 10.27 6.83 -1.86
C ALA A 13 9.10 6.28 -2.70
N ILE A 14 8.30 7.16 -3.31
CA ILE A 14 7.19 6.76 -4.20
C ILE A 14 7.71 5.97 -5.41
N LEU A 15 8.76 6.44 -6.08
CA LEU A 15 9.35 5.76 -7.23
C LEU A 15 10.01 4.42 -6.87
N GLN A 16 10.52 4.29 -5.64
CA GLN A 16 11.16 3.07 -5.16
C GLN A 16 10.14 1.93 -4.98
N GLY A 17 8.99 2.21 -4.36
CA GLY A 17 8.02 1.21 -3.92
C GLY A 17 8.56 0.39 -2.76
N ILE A 18 8.65 -0.93 -2.91
CA ILE A 18 9.30 -1.78 -1.88
C ILE A 18 10.78 -1.37 -1.75
N PRO A 19 11.29 -1.10 -0.54
CA PRO A 19 12.69 -0.77 -0.31
C PRO A 19 13.66 -1.81 -0.88
N LYS A 20 14.91 -1.40 -1.14
CA LYS A 20 15.94 -2.32 -1.65
C LYS A 20 16.55 -3.19 -0.55
N GLU A 21 16.56 -2.67 0.66
CA GLU A 21 17.07 -3.31 1.87
C GLU A 21 15.93 -3.45 2.86
N LEU A 22 16.02 -4.44 3.76
CA LEU A 22 14.99 -4.69 4.75
C LEU A 22 15.03 -3.54 5.78
N PRO A 23 14.00 -2.68 5.86
CA PRO A 23 14.02 -1.57 6.80
C PRO A 23 13.94 -2.08 8.25
N PRO A 24 14.31 -1.27 9.25
CA PRO A 24 14.19 -1.65 10.65
C PRO A 24 12.75 -2.00 11.02
N LYS A 25 12.57 -2.79 12.09
CA LYS A 25 11.24 -3.13 12.60
C LYS A 25 10.47 -1.87 12.99
N ALA A 26 9.20 -1.81 12.57
CA ALA A 26 8.32 -0.75 13.01
C ALA A 26 8.08 -0.81 14.52
N THR A 27 7.97 0.36 15.15
CA THR A 27 7.56 0.50 16.53
C THR A 27 6.05 0.71 16.59
N TYR A 28 5.38 -0.01 17.49
CA TYR A 28 3.94 0.16 17.71
C TYR A 28 3.70 1.37 18.61
N ASN A 29 2.82 2.28 18.20
CA ASN A 29 2.51 3.48 18.96
C ASN A 29 1.10 3.41 19.56
N GLU A 30 1.01 2.98 20.82
CA GLU A 30 -0.26 2.82 21.54
C GLU A 30 -1.10 4.11 21.67
N GLN A 31 -0.51 5.29 21.43
CA GLN A 31 -1.20 6.57 21.53
C GLN A 31 -2.05 6.90 20.29
N LEU A 32 -1.88 6.14 19.20
CA LEU A 32 -2.64 6.33 17.97
C LEU A 32 -3.93 5.50 17.98
N SER A 33 -4.95 5.95 17.24
CA SER A 33 -6.17 5.17 17.06
C SER A 33 -5.87 3.96 16.17
N HIS A 34 -5.96 2.77 16.76
CA HIS A 34 -5.79 1.51 16.05
C HIS A 34 -7.11 0.79 15.85
N ALA A 35 -7.21 0.06 14.74
CA ALA A 35 -8.36 -0.79 14.48
C ALA A 35 -8.48 -1.90 15.55
N PRO A 36 -9.70 -2.29 15.94
CA PRO A 36 -9.89 -3.37 16.90
C PRO A 36 -9.33 -4.70 16.36
N ASN A 37 -8.74 -5.49 17.26
CA ASN A 37 -8.21 -6.80 16.92
C ASN A 37 -9.31 -7.71 16.36
N ARG A 38 -9.03 -8.40 15.26
CA ARG A 38 -9.96 -9.37 14.69
C ARG A 38 -9.92 -10.68 15.49
N LYS A 39 -11.05 -11.40 15.47
CA LYS A 39 -11.15 -12.72 16.11
C LYS A 39 -10.16 -13.68 15.46
N ASP A 40 -9.44 -14.44 16.28
CA ASP A 40 -8.58 -15.53 15.81
C ASP A 40 -9.45 -16.73 15.44
N ILE A 41 -9.85 -16.80 14.17
CA ILE A 41 -10.75 -17.83 13.63
C ILE A 41 -10.06 -18.75 12.63
N LEU A 42 -8.80 -18.47 12.26
CA LEU A 42 -8.09 -19.20 11.22
C LEU A 42 -7.48 -20.49 11.78
N SER A 43 -7.56 -21.56 10.98
CA SER A 43 -6.81 -22.80 11.23
C SER A 43 -5.30 -22.58 11.11
N VAL A 44 -4.50 -23.57 11.54
CA VAL A 44 -3.04 -23.51 11.39
C VAL A 44 -2.64 -23.40 9.92
N GLU A 45 -3.27 -24.20 9.07
CA GLU A 45 -3.03 -24.23 7.62
C GLU A 45 -3.42 -22.89 6.97
N GLU A 46 -4.54 -22.28 7.40
CA GLU A 46 -4.97 -20.98 6.92
C GLU A 46 -4.03 -19.85 7.37
N LYS A 47 -3.48 -19.93 8.59
CA LYS A 47 -2.46 -18.99 9.09
C LYS A 47 -1.17 -19.11 8.28
N GLU A 48 -0.71 -20.32 8.00
CA GLU A 48 0.45 -20.55 7.14
C GLU A 48 0.23 -20.02 5.72
N LEU A 49 -0.97 -20.25 5.16
CA LEU A 49 -1.35 -19.72 3.86
C LEU A 49 -1.39 -18.19 3.86
N ALA A 50 -1.91 -17.55 4.91
CA ALA A 50 -1.94 -16.10 5.05
C ALA A 50 -0.52 -15.51 5.07
N VAL A 51 0.40 -16.11 5.83
CA VAL A 51 1.81 -15.69 5.85
C VAL A 51 2.47 -15.89 4.49
N ARG A 52 2.29 -17.06 3.86
CA ARG A 52 2.80 -17.32 2.50
C ARG A 52 2.27 -16.29 1.49
N ASN A 53 1.00 -15.94 1.60
CA ASN A 53 0.35 -14.95 0.76
C ASN A 53 0.94 -13.55 0.92
N ALA A 54 1.27 -13.16 2.15
CA ALA A 54 1.93 -11.90 2.48
C ALA A 54 3.39 -11.86 1.97
N LEU A 55 4.12 -12.98 2.04
CA LEU A 55 5.52 -13.05 1.60
C LEU A 55 5.70 -12.89 0.08
N ARG A 56 4.64 -13.04 -0.72
CA ARG A 56 4.70 -12.88 -2.19
C ARG A 56 5.17 -11.50 -2.65
N TYR A 57 5.04 -10.47 -1.82
CA TYR A 57 5.47 -9.11 -2.16
C TYR A 57 6.97 -8.88 -1.96
N PHE A 58 7.69 -9.82 -1.33
CA PHE A 58 9.05 -9.59 -0.85
C PHE A 58 10.05 -10.62 -1.42
N PRO A 59 11.34 -10.25 -1.54
CA PRO A 59 12.37 -11.18 -1.98
C PRO A 59 12.55 -12.33 -1.00
N LYS A 60 12.90 -13.52 -1.54
CA LYS A 60 13.06 -14.75 -0.74
C LYS A 60 14.07 -14.62 0.39
N SER A 61 15.10 -13.78 0.23
CA SER A 61 16.11 -13.51 1.26
C SER A 61 15.52 -12.92 2.55
N TRP A 62 14.35 -12.28 2.49
CA TRP A 62 13.68 -11.71 3.66
C TRP A 62 12.62 -12.62 4.26
N HIS A 63 12.32 -13.75 3.60
CA HIS A 63 11.17 -14.58 3.98
C HIS A 63 11.31 -15.16 5.38
N GLU A 64 12.52 -15.51 5.84
CA GLU A 64 12.71 -16.04 7.18
C GLU A 64 12.33 -15.04 8.27
N GLU A 65 12.80 -13.79 8.13
CA GLU A 65 12.52 -12.73 9.10
C GLU A 65 11.05 -12.27 9.02
N LEU A 66 10.56 -12.02 7.81
CA LEU A 66 9.20 -11.55 7.58
C LEU A 66 8.15 -12.61 7.90
N ALA A 67 8.43 -13.91 7.75
CA ALA A 67 7.50 -14.96 8.14
C ALA A 67 7.20 -14.91 9.64
N ARG A 68 8.25 -14.77 10.46
CA ARG A 68 8.11 -14.65 11.93
C ARG A 68 7.35 -13.39 12.31
N GLU A 69 7.65 -12.28 11.64
CA GLU A 69 6.98 -11.00 11.88
C GLU A 69 5.50 -11.02 11.49
N PHE A 70 5.17 -11.48 10.29
CA PHE A 70 3.80 -11.54 9.80
C PHE A 70 2.96 -12.55 10.57
N ALA A 71 3.54 -13.68 11.02
CA ALA A 71 2.86 -14.57 11.95
C ALA A 71 2.56 -13.87 13.29
N GLY A 72 3.49 -13.03 13.78
CA GLY A 72 3.30 -12.18 14.95
C GLY A 72 2.18 -11.17 14.78
N GLU A 73 2.17 -10.42 13.67
CA GLU A 73 1.08 -9.48 13.37
C GLU A 73 -0.27 -10.19 13.29
N LEU A 74 -0.33 -11.33 12.59
CA LEU A 74 -1.55 -12.11 12.47
C LEU A 74 -2.07 -12.58 13.84
N LYS A 75 -1.18 -12.99 14.75
CA LYS A 75 -1.54 -13.38 16.12
C LYS A 75 -2.01 -12.21 16.96
N THR A 76 -1.33 -11.06 16.88
CA THR A 76 -1.61 -9.90 17.75
C THR A 76 -2.84 -9.13 17.28
N TYR A 77 -2.97 -8.91 15.97
CA TYR A 77 -3.98 -8.01 15.39
C TYR A 77 -5.08 -8.75 14.62
N GLY A 78 -4.88 -10.04 14.33
CA GLY A 78 -5.77 -10.81 13.45
C GLY A 78 -5.62 -10.44 11.98
N ARG A 79 -4.56 -9.70 11.60
CA ARG A 79 -4.26 -9.27 10.23
C ARG A 79 -2.76 -8.98 10.07
N ILE A 80 -2.28 -9.10 8.85
CA ILE A 80 -0.91 -8.74 8.45
C ILE A 80 -0.97 -7.40 7.72
N TYR A 81 -0.64 -6.31 8.41
CA TYR A 81 -0.61 -4.95 7.87
C TYR A 81 0.75 -4.60 7.26
N MET A 82 1.80 -5.31 7.68
CA MET A 82 3.19 -5.09 7.28
C MET A 82 3.68 -3.71 7.75
N TYR A 83 3.51 -3.37 9.03
CA TYR A 83 3.80 -2.04 9.57
C TYR A 83 5.23 -1.57 9.31
N ARG A 84 6.18 -2.51 9.24
CA ARG A 84 7.58 -2.27 8.84
C ARG A 84 7.72 -1.47 7.54
N PHE A 85 6.74 -1.55 6.63
CA PHE A 85 6.79 -0.92 5.32
C PHE A 85 5.92 0.33 5.21
N GLU A 86 5.37 0.82 6.32
CA GLU A 86 4.74 2.12 6.34
C GLU A 86 5.78 3.22 5.97
N PRO A 87 5.45 4.14 5.04
CA PRO A 87 6.36 5.23 4.70
C PRO A 87 6.59 6.21 5.86
N GLU A 88 7.79 6.78 5.92
CA GLU A 88 8.15 7.77 6.95
C GLU A 88 7.66 9.19 6.62
N TYR A 89 7.32 9.47 5.35
CA TYR A 89 6.79 10.78 4.98
C TYR A 89 5.38 11.00 5.54
N ALA A 90 5.06 12.25 5.85
CA ALA A 90 3.70 12.62 6.26
C ALA A 90 2.67 12.26 5.19
N MET A 91 1.61 11.57 5.62
CA MET A 91 0.51 11.10 4.79
C MET A 91 -0.58 12.18 4.71
N TYR A 92 -0.66 12.86 3.56
CA TYR A 92 -1.70 13.84 3.26
C TYR A 92 -1.78 14.10 1.75
N ALA A 93 -2.87 14.72 1.29
CA ALA A 93 -3.03 15.15 -0.09
C ALA A 93 -2.12 16.34 -0.43
N ARG A 94 -1.09 16.11 -1.23
CA ARG A 94 -0.14 17.16 -1.67
C ARG A 94 -0.65 17.88 -2.92
N PRO A 95 -0.11 19.07 -3.24
CA PRO A 95 -0.26 19.65 -4.58
C PRO A 95 0.12 18.64 -5.67
N ILE A 96 -0.66 18.61 -6.75
CA ILE A 96 -0.58 17.56 -7.79
C ILE A 96 0.80 17.48 -8.47
N ASP A 97 1.49 18.61 -8.56
CA ASP A 97 2.82 18.77 -9.14
C ASP A 97 3.96 18.23 -8.26
N GLN A 98 3.68 17.92 -6.98
CA GLN A 98 4.66 17.28 -6.10
C GLN A 98 4.75 15.76 -6.30
N TYR A 99 3.76 15.13 -6.93
CA TYR A 99 3.79 13.70 -7.20
C TYR A 99 4.68 13.38 -8.40
N PRO A 100 5.56 12.36 -8.32
CA PRO A 100 6.50 12.04 -9.39
C PRO A 100 5.83 11.21 -10.51
N ALA A 101 4.65 11.62 -10.97
CA ALA A 101 3.88 10.92 -11.99
C ALA A 101 4.25 11.39 -13.40
N LYS A 102 4.17 10.48 -14.37
CA LYS A 102 4.30 10.83 -15.80
C LYS A 102 3.03 11.45 -16.39
N THR A 103 1.87 11.24 -15.76
CA THR A 103 0.57 11.78 -16.19
C THR A 103 -0.14 12.47 -15.03
N SER A 104 -0.92 13.50 -15.36
CA SER A 104 -1.69 14.27 -14.37
C SER A 104 -2.76 13.42 -13.66
N GLU A 105 -3.35 12.47 -14.38
CA GLU A 105 -4.38 11.59 -13.91
C GLU A 105 -3.84 10.62 -12.86
N ALA A 106 -2.64 10.08 -13.09
CA ALA A 106 -1.97 9.23 -12.10
C ALA A 106 -1.55 10.02 -10.85
N ALA A 107 -1.10 11.27 -11.01
CA ALA A 107 -0.84 12.18 -9.89
C ALA A 107 -2.11 12.46 -9.07
N ALA A 108 -3.23 12.75 -9.74
CA ALA A 108 -4.51 12.97 -9.08
C ALA A 108 -4.98 11.72 -8.31
N ILE A 109 -4.78 10.52 -8.86
CA ILE A 109 -5.12 9.28 -8.15
C ILE A 109 -4.24 9.08 -6.91
N MET A 110 -2.93 9.33 -7.01
CA MET A 110 -2.03 9.28 -5.85
C MET A 110 -2.43 10.26 -4.75
N LEU A 111 -2.84 11.48 -5.14
CA LEU A 111 -3.39 12.48 -4.22
C LEU A 111 -4.62 11.95 -3.48
N MET A 112 -5.59 11.40 -4.22
CA MET A 112 -6.82 10.88 -3.63
C MET A 112 -6.57 9.67 -2.71
N ILE A 113 -5.61 8.81 -3.04
CA ILE A 113 -5.19 7.70 -2.17
C ILE A 113 -4.64 8.25 -0.85
N GLN A 114 -3.75 9.25 -0.90
CA GLN A 114 -3.18 9.81 0.32
C GLN A 114 -4.19 10.60 1.14
N ASN A 115 -5.17 11.26 0.51
CA ASN A 115 -6.30 11.86 1.22
C ASN A 115 -7.06 10.81 2.05
N ASN A 116 -7.35 9.64 1.48
CA ASN A 116 -8.06 8.58 2.20
C ASN A 116 -7.26 7.97 3.36
N LEU A 117 -5.94 8.16 3.38
CA LEU A 117 -5.02 7.66 4.41
C LEU A 117 -4.50 8.77 5.34
N ASP A 118 -4.91 10.02 5.11
CA ASP A 118 -4.51 11.16 5.92
C ASP A 118 -4.99 10.96 7.37
N PRO A 119 -4.15 11.10 8.40
CA PRO A 119 -4.57 10.99 9.80
C PRO A 119 -5.68 11.95 10.22
N ALA A 120 -5.89 13.06 9.49
CA ALA A 120 -7.01 13.98 9.71
C ALA A 120 -8.34 13.49 9.09
N VAL A 121 -8.30 12.47 8.21
CA VAL A 121 -9.46 11.94 7.48
C VAL A 121 -9.75 10.50 7.87
N ALA A 122 -8.72 9.64 7.93
CA ALA A 122 -8.84 8.22 8.15
C ALA A 122 -9.12 7.88 9.62
N GLN A 123 -10.05 6.95 9.85
CA GLN A 123 -10.37 6.44 11.18
C GLN A 123 -9.19 5.70 11.83
N HIS A 124 -8.52 4.83 11.06
CA HIS A 124 -7.34 4.07 11.51
C HIS A 124 -6.27 4.09 10.39
N PRO A 125 -5.51 5.20 10.26
CA PRO A 125 -4.59 5.42 9.14
C PRO A 125 -3.50 4.35 9.05
N LYS A 126 -2.99 3.89 10.20
CA LYS A 126 -1.94 2.86 10.30
C LYS A 126 -2.40 1.50 9.79
N GLU A 127 -3.69 1.20 9.92
CA GLU A 127 -4.34 -0.02 9.42
C GLU A 127 -4.98 0.17 8.05
N LEU A 128 -4.72 1.31 7.40
CA LEU A 128 -5.20 1.69 6.07
C LEU A 128 -6.74 1.78 5.98
N ILE A 129 -7.43 2.05 7.10
CA ILE A 129 -8.88 2.12 7.19
C ILE A 129 -9.34 3.58 7.25
N THR A 130 -10.15 3.98 6.27
CA THR A 130 -10.67 5.35 6.20
C THR A 130 -11.92 5.51 7.06
N TYR A 131 -12.90 4.60 6.97
CA TYR A 131 -14.14 4.69 7.73
C TYR A 131 -14.85 3.34 7.86
N GLY A 132 -15.95 3.31 8.62
CA GLY A 132 -16.83 2.14 8.75
C GLY A 132 -16.20 0.97 9.52
N GLY A 133 -15.13 1.23 10.29
CA GLY A 133 -14.42 0.23 11.09
C GLY A 133 -13.58 -0.77 10.28
N ASN A 134 -13.92 -1.07 9.03
CA ASN A 134 -13.19 -1.99 8.17
C ASN A 134 -13.07 -1.56 6.69
N GLY A 135 -13.56 -0.36 6.33
CA GLY A 135 -13.45 0.22 4.99
C GLY A 135 -12.01 0.63 4.70
N ALA A 136 -11.21 -0.32 4.24
CA ALA A 136 -9.79 -0.14 4.00
C ALA A 136 -9.46 0.25 2.55
N VAL A 137 -8.45 1.10 2.37
CA VAL A 137 -7.91 1.49 1.06
C VAL A 137 -7.08 0.36 0.46
N PHE A 138 -6.22 -0.25 1.28
CA PHE A 138 -5.43 -1.42 0.94
C PHE A 138 -5.46 -2.43 2.09
N GLN A 139 -5.02 -3.66 1.82
CA GLN A 139 -4.98 -4.69 2.86
C GLN A 139 -3.70 -4.64 3.71
N ASN A 140 -2.63 -4.05 3.18
CA ASN A 140 -1.33 -3.92 3.81
C ASN A 140 -0.48 -2.83 3.13
N TRP A 141 0.61 -2.42 3.77
CA TRP A 141 1.49 -1.35 3.27
C TRP A 141 2.26 -1.69 2.00
N ALA A 142 2.56 -2.97 1.73
CA ALA A 142 3.22 -3.37 0.49
C ALA A 142 2.36 -3.04 -0.74
N GLN A 143 1.05 -3.26 -0.65
CA GLN A 143 0.10 -2.90 -1.71
C GLN A 143 0.07 -1.40 -1.98
N TYR A 144 0.09 -0.58 -0.93
CA TYR A 144 0.20 0.88 -1.07
C TYR A 144 1.49 1.24 -1.82
N LEU A 145 2.66 0.78 -1.33
CA LEU A 145 3.95 1.12 -1.93
C LEU A 145 4.05 0.74 -3.42
N ILE A 146 3.60 -0.46 -3.78
CA ILE A 146 3.63 -0.94 -5.16
C ILE A 146 2.64 -0.16 -6.03
N THR A 147 1.44 0.13 -5.52
CA THR A 147 0.43 0.94 -6.23
C THR A 147 0.96 2.33 -6.54
N MET A 148 1.54 3.01 -5.54
CA MET A 148 2.12 4.34 -5.73
C MET A 148 3.27 4.31 -6.75
N LYS A 149 4.13 3.28 -6.70
CA LYS A 149 5.19 3.07 -7.70
C LYS A 149 4.64 2.89 -9.11
N TYR A 150 3.58 2.09 -9.28
CA TYR A 150 2.96 1.89 -10.59
C TYR A 150 2.32 3.17 -11.11
N LEU A 151 1.58 3.91 -10.29
CA LEU A 151 1.00 5.20 -10.67
C LEU A 151 2.08 6.22 -11.06
N ALA A 152 3.20 6.26 -10.33
CA ALA A 152 4.31 7.15 -10.68
C ALA A 152 4.92 6.82 -12.05
N ASN A 153 4.98 5.54 -12.42
CA ASN A 153 5.68 5.08 -13.62
C ASN A 153 4.79 4.84 -14.85
N MET A 154 3.47 4.76 -14.69
CA MET A 154 2.54 4.45 -15.78
C MET A 154 2.47 5.55 -16.83
N THR A 155 2.17 5.17 -18.07
CA THR A 155 1.89 6.11 -19.17
C THR A 155 0.39 6.36 -19.34
N ASP A 156 0.03 7.27 -20.24
CA ASP A 156 -1.35 7.52 -20.66
C ASP A 156 -1.95 6.36 -21.48
N THR A 157 -1.14 5.37 -21.87
CA THR A 157 -1.56 4.17 -22.63
C THR A 157 -1.54 2.91 -21.78
N GLN A 158 -1.63 3.06 -20.45
CA GLN A 158 -1.69 1.94 -19.52
C GLN A 158 -2.88 2.08 -18.55
N THR A 159 -3.33 0.94 -18.05
CA THR A 159 -4.32 0.81 -16.98
C THR A 159 -3.73 -0.04 -15.86
N LEU A 160 -3.79 0.45 -14.63
CA LEU A 160 -3.47 -0.31 -13.42
C LEU A 160 -4.68 -1.13 -12.97
N HIS A 161 -4.51 -2.44 -12.81
CA HIS A 161 -5.57 -3.31 -12.29
C HIS A 161 -5.36 -3.57 -10.80
N LEU A 162 -6.34 -3.19 -9.97
CA LEU A 162 -6.35 -3.42 -8.52
C LEU A 162 -7.39 -4.50 -8.14
N TYR A 163 -6.91 -5.57 -7.54
CA TYR A 163 -7.68 -6.73 -7.09
C TYR A 163 -7.85 -6.68 -5.57
N SER A 164 -8.90 -6.03 -5.09
CA SER A 164 -9.17 -5.82 -3.66
C SER A 164 -7.96 -5.27 -2.90
N GLY A 165 -7.32 -4.24 -3.47
CA GLY A 165 -6.08 -3.64 -2.97
C GLY A 165 -4.81 -4.23 -3.59
N HIS A 166 -4.78 -5.48 -4.05
CA HIS A 166 -3.58 -6.05 -4.69
C HIS A 166 -3.31 -5.41 -6.07
N PRO A 167 -2.15 -4.76 -6.28
CA PRO A 167 -1.81 -4.21 -7.57
C PRO A 167 -1.28 -5.31 -8.51
N MET A 168 -2.18 -5.86 -9.33
CA MET A 168 -1.85 -6.95 -10.25
C MET A 168 -0.81 -6.52 -11.30
N GLY A 169 -0.88 -5.26 -11.75
CA GLY A 169 0.10 -4.68 -12.65
C GLY A 169 -0.47 -3.64 -13.61
N LEU A 170 0.43 -3.08 -14.42
CA LEU A 170 0.11 -2.17 -15.51
C LEU A 170 -0.08 -2.95 -16.81
N PHE A 171 -1.22 -2.77 -17.45
CA PHE A 171 -1.56 -3.42 -18.72
C PHE A 171 -1.72 -2.37 -19.83
N PRO A 172 -1.31 -2.65 -21.08
CA PRO A 172 -1.55 -1.76 -22.20
C PRO A 172 -3.03 -1.44 -22.40
N SER A 173 -3.34 -0.19 -22.71
CA SER A 173 -4.70 0.31 -22.96
C SER A 173 -4.67 1.51 -23.93
N SER A 174 -5.81 2.16 -24.15
CA SER A 174 -5.89 3.42 -24.91
C SER A 174 -5.77 4.64 -23.99
N LYS A 175 -5.58 5.82 -24.58
CA LYS A 175 -5.56 7.11 -23.86
C LYS A 175 -6.87 7.42 -23.15
N ASP A 176 -7.99 7.05 -23.76
CA ASP A 176 -9.33 7.27 -23.22
C ASP A 176 -9.76 6.20 -22.21
N ALA A 177 -8.96 5.14 -22.02
CA ALA A 177 -9.24 4.13 -21.02
C ALA A 177 -9.07 4.70 -19.59
N PRO A 178 -9.73 4.11 -18.58
CA PRO A 178 -9.45 4.40 -17.18
C PRO A 178 -7.97 4.19 -16.86
N ARG A 179 -7.36 5.05 -16.02
CA ARG A 179 -5.99 4.81 -15.53
C ARG A 179 -5.92 3.69 -14.50
N VAL A 180 -7.02 3.46 -13.77
CA VAL A 180 -7.11 2.41 -12.76
C VAL A 180 -8.48 1.73 -12.85
N VAL A 181 -8.49 0.41 -12.80
CA VAL A 181 -9.70 -0.41 -12.58
C VAL A 181 -9.59 -1.04 -11.21
N VAL A 182 -10.59 -0.80 -10.35
CA VAL A 182 -10.61 -1.26 -8.96
C VAL A 182 -11.77 -2.22 -8.74
N THR A 183 -11.48 -3.35 -8.12
CA THR A 183 -12.48 -4.25 -7.54
C THR A 183 -12.22 -4.38 -6.05
N ASN A 184 -13.26 -4.44 -5.23
CA ASN A 184 -13.11 -4.63 -3.77
C ASN A 184 -14.18 -5.61 -3.27
N GLY A 185 -13.75 -6.75 -2.72
CA GLY A 185 -14.65 -7.73 -2.10
C GLY A 185 -15.53 -8.50 -3.08
N MET A 186 -15.17 -8.56 -4.36
CA MET A 186 -15.89 -9.37 -5.35
C MET A 186 -15.72 -10.86 -5.04
N MET A 187 -16.83 -11.58 -4.91
CA MET A 187 -16.88 -13.01 -4.58
C MET A 187 -17.80 -13.75 -5.55
N ILE A 188 -17.61 -15.07 -5.66
CA ILE A 188 -18.58 -15.95 -6.32
C ILE A 188 -19.86 -15.97 -5.46
N PRO A 189 -21.05 -15.67 -6.02
CA PRO A 189 -22.31 -15.69 -5.27
C PRO A 189 -22.66 -17.06 -4.66
#